data_AF-A0A2V5YAW2-F1
#
_entry.id   AF-A0A2V5YAW2-F1
#
_cell.length_a   1.000
_cell.length_b   1.000
_cell.length_c   1.000
_cell.angle_alpha   90.00
_cell.angle_beta   90.00
_cell.angle_gamma   90.00
#
_symmetry.space_group_name_H-M   'P 1'
#
loop_
_entity.id
_entity.type
_entity.pdbx_description
1 polymer ?
#
loop_
_entity_poly.entity_id
_entity_poly.type
_entity_poly.pdbx_seq_one_letter_code
_entity_poly.pdbx_strand_id
1 'polypeptide(L)'
;MKESPNIPARRIGSSAQNLEGNRLLTPRREPAVTPPKPFHWIVFLIICCLLGFLVFKTVVHLIRTDTGKARMVHAASPVETAPVRKQTLEEVIGGSGTVEQFNTVLLTTQITARVLEVPVKIGDVVKKGDLLVRWDDRLIQATLDANRQYVETSNIKIKNQTRQVERYLALAKQNMGTPLDLEKAEIGLADAREALAKATMGLREAEIALERVRMKAPIDGIVLERLVNPDETTHTDQTVMKIGAIDSVLMAAKVTEE
;
A
#
# COMPACT_ATOMS: atom_id res chain seq x y z
N MET A 1 -6.96 57.23 -36.97
CA MET A 1 -5.83 57.58 -37.86
C MET A 1 -5.31 58.96 -37.45
N LYS A 2 -4.01 59.27 -37.37
CA LYS A 2 -2.81 58.95 -38.19
C LYS A 2 -2.53 60.09 -39.22
N GLU A 3 -1.26 60.46 -39.34
CA GLU A 3 -0.64 61.35 -40.36
C GLU A 3 -0.87 62.89 -40.32
N SER A 4 0.16 63.58 -39.79
CA SER A 4 1.02 64.63 -40.40
C SER A 4 1.04 64.78 -41.95
N PRO A 5 1.74 65.78 -42.55
CA PRO A 5 2.20 67.14 -42.09
C PRO A 5 1.95 68.28 -43.13
N ASN A 6 2.28 69.56 -42.81
CA ASN A 6 3.27 70.35 -43.60
C ASN A 6 3.65 71.74 -43.00
N ILE A 7 4.68 72.39 -43.57
CA ILE A 7 5.23 73.72 -43.20
C ILE A 7 5.53 74.53 -44.49
N PRO A 8 5.27 75.86 -44.58
CA PRO A 8 6.35 76.79 -44.95
C PRO A 8 6.29 78.26 -44.41
N ALA A 9 7.40 78.69 -43.82
CA ALA A 9 8.13 79.96 -44.07
C ALA A 9 7.46 81.35 -44.35
N ARG A 10 7.68 82.30 -43.40
CA ARG A 10 8.58 83.49 -43.51
C ARG A 10 8.10 84.89 -44.05
N ARG A 11 8.17 85.89 -43.14
CA ARG A 11 8.52 87.36 -43.26
C ARG A 11 7.48 88.47 -43.59
N ILE A 12 7.41 89.45 -42.65
CA ILE A 12 7.47 90.94 -42.77
C ILE A 12 6.30 91.74 -43.42
N GLY A 13 5.81 92.78 -42.71
CA GLY A 13 5.28 94.02 -43.34
C GLY A 13 4.41 94.96 -42.46
N SER A 14 4.70 96.28 -42.45
CA SER A 14 3.91 97.46 -41.96
C SER A 14 3.53 97.57 -40.46
N SER A 15 3.68 98.71 -39.75
CA SER A 15 3.18 100.12 -39.91
C SER A 15 1.73 100.29 -39.40
N ALA A 16 1.27 101.35 -38.68
CA ALA A 16 1.86 102.54 -38.00
C ALA A 16 0.82 103.05 -36.92
N GLN A 17 0.69 104.28 -36.37
CA GLN A 17 1.31 105.61 -36.58
C GLN A 17 1.08 106.60 -35.39
N ASN A 18 1.93 107.64 -35.32
CA ASN A 18 1.98 108.97 -34.66
C ASN A 18 0.79 109.64 -33.90
N LEU A 19 1.15 110.61 -33.03
CA LEU A 19 0.66 112.02 -32.89
C LEU A 19 1.47 112.68 -31.73
N GLU A 20 2.39 113.67 -31.82
CA GLU A 20 2.56 114.98 -32.50
C GLU A 20 2.03 116.25 -31.79
N GLY A 21 2.85 117.32 -31.76
CA GLY A 21 2.58 118.65 -31.15
C GLY A 21 3.81 119.26 -30.44
N ASN A 22 4.79 119.87 -31.13
CA ASN A 22 4.90 121.30 -31.52
C ASN A 22 4.81 122.34 -30.35
N ARG A 23 5.57 123.46 -30.20
CA ARG A 23 6.74 124.20 -30.81
C ARG A 23 7.13 125.31 -29.77
N LEU A 24 8.23 126.10 -29.70
CA LEU A 24 9.60 126.31 -30.26
C LEU A 24 10.28 127.45 -29.38
N LEU A 25 11.41 128.18 -29.60
CA LEU A 25 12.51 128.37 -30.60
C LEU A 25 13.73 129.11 -29.92
N THR A 26 14.90 128.48 -29.68
CA THR A 26 16.31 129.02 -29.80
C THR A 26 16.81 130.34 -29.09
N PRO A 27 18.14 130.72 -29.09
CA PRO A 27 19.39 129.98 -28.79
C PRO A 27 20.55 130.78 -28.07
N ARG A 28 21.67 130.08 -27.71
CA ARG A 28 23.14 130.43 -27.94
C ARG A 28 24.13 130.76 -26.76
N ARG A 29 25.15 129.87 -26.56
CA ARG A 29 26.54 130.02 -25.98
C ARG A 29 26.70 130.39 -24.47
N GLU A 30 27.77 130.06 -23.69
CA GLU A 30 28.99 129.18 -23.74
C GLU A 30 29.47 128.82 -22.26
N PRO A 31 30.51 127.96 -21.97
CA PRO A 31 30.61 127.14 -20.70
C PRO A 31 31.86 127.29 -19.75
N ALA A 32 31.83 126.73 -18.50
CA ALA A 32 33.03 126.43 -17.64
C ALA A 32 32.86 125.52 -16.33
N VAL A 33 33.71 124.45 -16.18
CA VAL A 33 34.49 123.91 -15.00
C VAL A 33 33.83 123.35 -13.66
N THR A 34 34.60 122.60 -12.81
CA THR A 34 34.25 121.62 -11.71
C THR A 34 34.70 122.01 -10.26
N PRO A 35 34.34 121.32 -9.11
CA PRO A 35 35.08 120.15 -8.50
C PRO A 35 34.29 119.18 -7.48
N PRO A 36 34.91 118.14 -6.79
CA PRO A 36 34.21 117.04 -6.02
C PRO A 36 34.72 116.64 -4.57
N LYS A 37 34.04 115.67 -3.84
CA LYS A 37 34.51 114.73 -2.73
C LYS A 37 33.32 113.95 -2.01
N PRO A 38 33.46 113.06 -0.97
CA PRO A 38 33.93 111.64 -0.96
C PRO A 38 32.97 110.59 -0.26
N PHE A 39 33.24 109.25 -0.31
CA PHE A 39 32.24 108.19 0.09
C PHE A 39 32.74 106.98 0.97
N HIS A 40 33.95 106.96 1.54
CA HIS A 40 34.62 105.67 1.86
C HIS A 40 34.28 104.93 3.18
N TRP A 41 33.62 105.54 4.18
CA TRP A 41 33.50 104.94 5.53
C TRP A 41 32.54 103.72 5.59
N ILE A 42 31.46 103.73 4.81
CA ILE A 42 30.37 102.72 4.88
C ILE A 42 30.86 101.30 4.57
N VAL A 43 31.80 101.15 3.64
CA VAL A 43 32.31 99.85 3.18
C VAL A 43 33.00 99.07 4.29
N PHE A 44 33.74 99.75 5.17
CA PHE A 44 34.48 99.12 6.27
C PHE A 44 33.53 98.49 7.31
N LEU A 45 32.43 99.18 7.61
CA LEU A 45 31.41 98.74 8.58
C LEU A 45 30.70 97.45 8.10
N ILE A 46 30.40 97.37 6.80
CA ILE A 46 29.80 96.18 6.17
C ILE A 46 30.74 94.97 6.28
N ILE A 47 32.05 95.15 6.03
CA ILE A 47 33.04 94.08 6.11
C ILE A 47 33.14 93.52 7.55
N CYS A 48 33.18 94.38 8.57
CA CYS A 48 33.17 93.93 9.97
C CYS A 48 31.89 93.15 10.33
N CYS A 49 30.71 93.59 9.90
CA CYS A 49 29.47 92.83 10.10
C CYS A 49 29.49 91.46 9.40
N LEU A 50 30.01 91.38 8.17
CA LEU A 50 30.15 90.12 7.44
C LEU A 50 31.09 89.14 8.13
N LEU A 51 32.24 89.63 8.63
CA LEU A 51 33.19 88.81 9.37
C LEU A 51 32.58 88.29 10.68
N GLY A 52 31.92 89.16 11.44
CA GLY A 52 31.23 88.81 12.68
C GLY A 52 30.12 87.78 12.48
N PHE A 53 29.32 87.93 11.42
CA PHE A 53 28.27 86.96 11.05
C PHE A 53 28.85 85.60 10.66
N LEU A 54 29.99 85.58 9.95
CA LEU A 54 30.67 84.35 9.54
C LEU A 54 31.23 83.59 10.76
N VAL A 55 31.88 84.29 11.69
CA VAL A 55 32.34 83.73 12.98
C VAL A 55 31.17 83.26 13.84
N PHE A 56 30.06 84.01 13.90
CA PHE A 56 28.85 83.58 14.60
C PHE A 56 28.29 82.29 13.99
N LYS A 57 28.26 82.17 12.65
CA LYS A 57 27.83 80.94 11.98
C LYS A 57 28.75 79.74 12.23
N THR A 58 30.07 79.90 12.29
CA THR A 58 30.98 78.78 12.58
C THR A 58 30.86 78.32 14.03
N VAL A 59 30.78 79.24 14.99
CA VAL A 59 30.55 78.93 16.41
C VAL A 59 29.19 78.24 16.62
N VAL A 60 28.10 78.76 16.04
CA VAL A 60 26.76 78.13 16.12
C VAL A 60 26.72 76.77 15.41
N HIS A 61 27.53 76.55 14.37
CA HIS A 61 27.65 75.23 13.73
C HIS A 61 28.38 74.22 14.62
N LEU A 62 29.51 74.62 15.23
CA LEU A 62 30.31 73.77 16.11
C LEU A 62 29.60 73.43 17.44
N ILE A 63 28.76 74.34 17.95
CA ILE A 63 27.89 74.07 19.12
C ILE A 63 26.70 73.17 18.74
N ARG A 64 26.34 73.06 17.45
CA ARG A 64 25.26 72.19 16.94
C ARG A 64 25.73 70.81 16.45
N THR A 65 27.04 70.53 16.41
CA THR A 65 27.57 69.20 16.08
C THR A 65 27.46 68.23 17.27
N ASP A 66 26.24 67.73 17.47
CA ASP A 66 25.90 66.64 18.39
C ASP A 66 26.59 65.33 17.98
N THR A 67 27.66 64.98 18.70
CA THR A 67 28.50 63.80 18.43
C THR A 67 27.80 62.46 18.71
N GLY A 68 26.65 62.46 19.40
CA GLY A 68 25.88 61.23 19.63
C GLY A 68 25.34 60.62 18.35
N LYS A 69 24.96 61.46 17.37
CA LYS A 69 24.33 61.02 16.11
C LYS A 69 25.28 60.32 15.14
N ALA A 70 26.59 60.52 15.28
CA ALA A 70 27.60 59.81 14.49
C ALA A 70 27.77 58.32 14.88
N ARG A 71 27.23 57.89 16.03
CA ARG A 71 27.44 56.52 16.56
C ARG A 71 26.38 55.50 16.09
N MET A 72 25.40 55.89 15.27
CA MET A 72 24.35 54.98 14.77
C MET A 72 24.73 54.15 13.52
N VAL A 73 26.03 54.04 13.20
CA VAL A 73 26.54 53.27 12.04
C VAL A 73 26.83 51.79 12.38
N HIS A 74 26.59 51.36 13.62
CA HIS A 74 26.79 49.99 14.11
C HIS A 74 25.52 49.40 14.76
N ALA A 75 24.34 49.72 14.23
CA ALA A 75 23.16 48.91 14.52
C ALA A 75 23.34 47.53 13.89
N ALA A 76 23.17 46.46 14.68
CA ALA A 76 23.26 45.09 14.16
C ALA A 76 22.14 44.86 13.13
N SER A 77 22.48 44.28 11.98
CA SER A 77 21.51 43.97 10.93
C SER A 77 20.38 43.10 11.49
N PRO A 78 19.10 43.45 11.25
CA PRO A 78 17.99 42.61 11.68
C PRO A 78 18.05 41.27 10.94
N VAL A 79 18.08 40.19 11.70
CA VAL A 79 18.02 38.81 11.20
C VAL A 79 16.78 38.14 11.76
N GLU A 80 16.01 37.49 10.89
CA GLU A 80 14.92 36.63 11.35
C GLU A 80 15.50 35.37 11.99
N THR A 81 14.91 34.93 13.10
CA THR A 81 15.30 33.69 13.77
C THR A 81 14.06 32.89 14.14
N ALA A 82 14.12 31.58 13.94
CA ALA A 82 13.06 30.65 14.34
C ALA A 82 13.52 29.85 15.57
N PRO A 83 12.71 29.73 16.63
CA PRO A 83 13.08 28.96 17.81
C PRO A 83 13.08 27.46 17.49
N VAL A 84 14.24 26.81 17.61
CA VAL A 84 14.39 25.37 17.38
C VAL A 84 13.57 24.60 18.41
N ARG A 85 12.52 23.90 17.95
CA ARG A 85 11.72 22.98 18.76
C ARG A 85 12.13 21.55 18.44
N LYS A 86 12.51 20.78 19.47
CA LYS A 86 12.62 19.32 19.33
C LYS A 86 11.21 18.74 19.24
N GLN A 87 10.95 17.97 18.19
CA GLN A 87 9.70 17.25 17.95
C GLN A 87 10.06 15.90 17.31
N THR A 88 9.30 14.85 17.62
CA THR A 88 9.43 13.56 16.92
C THR A 88 9.02 13.75 15.47
N LEU A 89 9.89 13.38 14.53
CA LEU A 89 9.57 13.27 13.12
C LEU A 89 9.16 11.81 12.86
N GLU A 90 7.92 11.58 12.44
CA GLU A 90 7.45 10.26 12.05
C GLU A 90 7.76 10.04 10.56
N GLU A 91 8.85 9.32 10.29
CA GLU A 91 9.27 8.97 8.93
C GLU A 91 8.48 7.73 8.45
N VAL A 92 7.38 7.98 7.74
CA VAL A 92 6.52 6.93 7.19
C VAL A 92 7.10 6.44 5.87
N ILE A 93 7.96 5.41 5.94
CA ILE A 93 8.51 4.73 4.75
C ILE A 93 7.39 3.94 4.06
N GLY A 94 6.88 4.48 2.96
CA GLY A 94 5.82 3.87 2.15
C GLY A 94 6.34 2.72 1.27
N GLY A 95 6.26 1.48 1.77
CA GLY A 95 6.55 0.27 0.98
C GLY A 95 5.33 -0.28 0.24
N SER A 96 5.54 -0.89 -0.92
CA SER A 96 4.54 -1.74 -1.58
C SER A 96 4.71 -3.21 -1.16
N GLY A 97 3.60 -3.96 -1.15
CA GLY A 97 3.61 -5.36 -0.73
C GLY A 97 2.46 -6.17 -1.29
N THR A 98 2.71 -7.46 -1.50
CA THR A 98 1.72 -8.44 -1.96
C THR A 98 0.97 -9.01 -0.77
N VAL A 99 -0.33 -9.26 -0.93
CA VAL A 99 -1.20 -9.85 0.10
C VAL A 99 -1.37 -11.34 -0.19
N GLU A 100 -1.00 -12.21 0.75
CA GLU A 100 -0.97 -13.68 0.61
C GLU A 100 -1.69 -14.37 1.78
N GLN A 101 -2.43 -15.47 1.53
CA GLN A 101 -3.07 -16.22 2.63
C GLN A 101 -2.03 -16.85 3.56
N PHE A 102 -2.18 -16.66 4.88
CA PHE A 102 -1.27 -17.22 5.88
C PHE A 102 -1.22 -18.76 5.86
N ASN A 103 -2.35 -19.40 5.54
CA ASN A 103 -2.47 -20.85 5.46
C ASN A 103 -3.22 -21.24 4.18
N THR A 104 -2.61 -22.11 3.38
CA THR A 104 -3.18 -22.65 2.14
C THR A 104 -3.03 -24.16 2.13
N VAL A 105 -4.14 -24.87 1.93
CA VAL A 105 -4.18 -26.32 1.82
C VAL A 105 -4.31 -26.72 0.35
N LEU A 106 -3.34 -27.49 -0.13
CA LEU A 106 -3.38 -28.13 -1.44
C LEU A 106 -4.04 -29.51 -1.30
N LEU A 107 -5.09 -29.78 -2.07
CA LEU A 107 -5.84 -31.03 -2.01
C LEU A 107 -5.50 -31.91 -3.20
N THR A 108 -4.95 -33.09 -2.93
CA THR A 108 -4.69 -34.15 -3.92
C THR A 108 -5.70 -35.28 -3.81
N THR A 109 -5.96 -35.99 -4.91
CA THR A 109 -6.76 -37.22 -4.86
C THR A 109 -5.92 -38.41 -4.41
N GLN A 110 -6.54 -39.34 -3.68
CA GLN A 110 -5.94 -40.61 -3.28
C GLN A 110 -6.47 -41.80 -4.10
N ILE A 111 -7.27 -41.53 -5.14
CA ILE A 111 -7.90 -42.55 -5.99
C ILE A 111 -7.84 -42.18 -7.48
N THR A 112 -7.66 -43.20 -8.31
CA THR A 112 -7.81 -43.10 -9.77
C THR A 112 -9.26 -43.39 -10.14
N ALA A 113 -10.04 -42.34 -10.43
CA ALA A 113 -11.47 -42.43 -10.69
C ALA A 113 -11.97 -41.25 -11.55
N ARG A 114 -13.16 -41.39 -12.11
CA ARG A 114 -13.84 -40.33 -12.88
C ARG A 114 -14.59 -39.39 -11.94
N VAL A 115 -14.44 -38.08 -12.12
CA VAL A 115 -15.20 -37.05 -11.40
C VAL A 115 -16.65 -37.07 -11.89
N LEU A 116 -17.60 -37.18 -10.96
CA LEU A 116 -19.03 -37.02 -11.26
C LEU A 116 -19.45 -35.56 -11.13
N GLU A 117 -19.05 -34.88 -10.07
CA GLU A 117 -19.39 -33.48 -9.85
C GLU A 117 -18.36 -32.71 -9.03
N VAL A 118 -18.32 -31.40 -9.24
CA VAL A 118 -17.56 -30.42 -8.47
C VAL A 118 -18.53 -29.28 -8.14
N PRO A 119 -19.19 -29.29 -6.97
CA PRO A 119 -20.28 -28.36 -6.68
C PRO A 119 -19.81 -26.93 -6.33
N VAL A 120 -18.50 -26.73 -6.18
CA VAL A 120 -17.87 -25.45 -5.80
C VAL A 120 -17.08 -24.83 -6.96
N LYS A 121 -17.00 -23.51 -6.96
CA LYS A 121 -16.29 -22.67 -7.95
C LYS A 121 -15.12 -21.93 -7.31
N ILE A 122 -14.23 -21.41 -8.14
CA ILE A 122 -13.16 -20.52 -7.69
C ILE A 122 -13.78 -19.23 -7.15
N GLY A 123 -13.37 -18.82 -5.95
CA GLY A 123 -13.95 -17.69 -5.20
C GLY A 123 -15.08 -18.06 -4.23
N ASP A 124 -15.60 -19.29 -4.27
CA ASP A 124 -16.63 -19.71 -3.31
C ASP A 124 -16.03 -19.88 -1.89
N VAL A 125 -16.77 -19.42 -0.89
CA VAL A 125 -16.49 -19.67 0.54
C VAL A 125 -17.01 -21.07 0.90
N VAL A 126 -16.15 -21.90 1.47
CA VAL A 126 -16.45 -23.28 1.88
C VAL A 126 -16.16 -23.46 3.37
N LYS A 127 -16.96 -24.31 4.03
CA LYS A 127 -16.80 -24.67 5.44
C LYS A 127 -16.19 -26.06 5.61
N LYS A 128 -15.57 -26.28 6.76
CA LYS A 128 -15.00 -27.57 7.12
C LYS A 128 -16.05 -28.68 7.08
N GLY A 129 -15.84 -29.65 6.19
CA GLY A 129 -16.74 -30.78 5.97
C GLY A 129 -17.67 -30.66 4.74
N ASP A 130 -17.71 -29.50 4.07
CA ASP A 130 -18.45 -29.30 2.81
C ASP A 130 -17.86 -30.17 1.70
N LEU A 131 -18.71 -30.65 0.78
CA LEU A 131 -18.32 -31.48 -0.36
C LEU A 131 -17.65 -30.61 -1.44
N LEU A 132 -16.43 -30.98 -1.83
CA LEU A 132 -15.65 -30.26 -2.85
C LEU A 132 -15.62 -31.00 -4.18
N VAL A 133 -15.47 -32.33 -4.16
CA VAL A 133 -15.46 -33.20 -5.35
C VAL A 133 -16.06 -34.56 -5.00
N ARG A 134 -16.89 -35.10 -5.90
CA ARG A 134 -17.38 -36.48 -5.86
C ARG A 134 -16.92 -37.24 -7.10
N TRP A 135 -16.29 -38.40 -6.89
CA TRP A 135 -15.95 -39.34 -7.98
C TRP A 135 -17.01 -40.44 -8.14
N ASP A 136 -16.84 -41.27 -9.17
CA ASP A 136 -17.67 -42.45 -9.44
C ASP A 136 -17.39 -43.56 -8.41
N ASP A 137 -18.35 -43.83 -7.53
CA ASP A 137 -18.23 -44.83 -6.47
C ASP A 137 -18.63 -46.25 -6.91
N ARG A 138 -19.17 -46.47 -8.12
CA ARG A 138 -19.79 -47.75 -8.51
C ARG A 138 -18.88 -48.98 -8.36
N LEU A 139 -17.62 -48.87 -8.78
CA LEU A 139 -16.64 -49.95 -8.63
C LEU A 139 -16.27 -50.20 -7.16
N ILE A 140 -16.18 -49.14 -6.36
CA ILE A 140 -15.78 -49.21 -4.95
C ILE A 140 -16.94 -49.72 -4.09
N GLN A 141 -18.20 -49.36 -4.40
CA GLN A 141 -19.39 -49.96 -3.81
C GLN A 141 -19.45 -51.48 -4.08
N ALA A 142 -19.20 -51.92 -5.32
CA ALA A 142 -19.16 -53.34 -5.66
C ALA A 142 -18.07 -54.10 -4.87
N THR A 143 -16.87 -53.53 -4.74
CA THR A 143 -15.79 -54.09 -3.92
C THR A 143 -16.15 -54.12 -2.42
N LEU A 144 -16.84 -53.10 -1.91
CA LEU A 144 -17.32 -53.04 -0.53
C LEU A 144 -18.34 -54.15 -0.24
N ASP A 145 -19.32 -54.34 -1.11
CA ASP A 145 -20.35 -55.38 -0.94
C ASP A 145 -19.79 -56.80 -1.11
N ALA A 146 -18.81 -57.00 -2.00
CA ALA A 146 -18.06 -58.27 -2.07
C ALA A 146 -17.32 -58.57 -0.75
N ASN A 147 -16.66 -57.58 -0.15
CA ASN A 147 -15.98 -57.77 1.15
C ASN A 147 -16.96 -58.02 2.31
N ARG A 148 -18.13 -57.37 2.31
CA ARG A 148 -19.23 -57.68 3.26
C ARG A 148 -19.66 -59.16 3.14
N GLN A 149 -19.78 -59.68 1.93
CA GLN A 149 -20.09 -61.10 1.70
C GLN A 149 -18.98 -62.05 2.17
N TYR A 150 -17.69 -61.67 2.04
CA TYR A 150 -16.59 -62.47 2.59
C TYR A 150 -16.57 -62.49 4.12
N VAL A 151 -16.91 -61.38 4.79
CA VAL A 151 -17.07 -61.34 6.25
C VAL A 151 -18.20 -62.27 6.69
N GLU A 152 -19.38 -62.22 6.04
CA GLU A 152 -20.51 -63.07 6.42
C GLU A 152 -20.25 -64.56 6.12
N THR A 153 -19.62 -64.87 4.98
CA THR A 153 -19.16 -66.24 4.66
C THR A 153 -18.20 -66.77 5.73
N SER A 154 -17.33 -65.90 6.27
CA SER A 154 -16.41 -66.25 7.35
C SER A 154 -17.12 -66.45 8.70
N ASN A 155 -18.14 -65.64 9.02
CA ASN A 155 -19.01 -65.86 10.18
C ASN A 155 -19.72 -67.22 10.12
N ILE A 156 -20.25 -67.58 8.94
CA ILE A 156 -20.90 -68.88 8.70
C ILE A 156 -19.87 -70.02 8.85
N LYS A 157 -18.64 -69.85 8.33
CA LYS A 157 -17.54 -70.82 8.52
C LYS A 157 -17.21 -71.03 10.01
N ILE A 158 -17.07 -69.95 10.78
CA ILE A 158 -16.84 -70.02 12.24
C ILE A 158 -17.99 -70.75 12.93
N LYS A 159 -19.24 -70.38 12.65
CA LYS A 159 -20.43 -71.02 13.24
C LYS A 159 -20.48 -72.53 12.99
N ASN A 160 -20.04 -72.98 11.82
CA ASN A 160 -19.94 -74.39 11.49
C ASN A 160 -18.78 -75.09 12.21
N GLN A 161 -17.61 -74.44 12.34
CA GLN A 161 -16.46 -75.02 13.05
C GLN A 161 -16.64 -75.03 14.58
N THR A 162 -17.32 -74.05 15.17
CA THR A 162 -17.72 -74.10 16.59
C THR A 162 -18.58 -75.34 16.86
N ARG A 163 -19.57 -75.61 16.00
CA ARG A 163 -20.40 -76.84 16.06
C ARG A 163 -19.61 -78.13 15.82
N GLN A 164 -18.48 -78.05 15.11
CA GLN A 164 -17.56 -79.18 14.93
C GLN A 164 -16.81 -79.48 16.23
N VAL A 165 -16.24 -78.45 16.87
CA VAL A 165 -15.56 -78.53 18.17
C VAL A 165 -16.52 -79.02 19.26
N GLU A 166 -17.71 -78.40 19.38
CA GLU A 166 -18.76 -78.82 20.32
C GLU A 166 -19.09 -80.32 20.21
N ARG A 167 -19.19 -80.83 18.98
CA ARG A 167 -19.52 -82.25 18.72
C ARG A 167 -18.37 -83.19 19.09
N TYR A 168 -17.13 -82.88 18.73
CA TYR A 168 -15.99 -83.72 19.14
C TYR A 168 -15.74 -83.65 20.65
N LEU A 169 -15.93 -82.50 21.29
CA LEU A 169 -15.83 -82.33 22.73
C LEU A 169 -16.91 -83.13 23.48
N ALA A 170 -18.12 -83.26 22.90
CA ALA A 170 -19.16 -84.17 23.42
C ALA A 170 -18.78 -85.65 23.26
N LEU A 171 -18.25 -86.06 22.09
CA LEU A 171 -17.81 -87.44 21.84
C LEU A 171 -16.61 -87.84 22.72
N ALA A 172 -15.64 -86.95 22.91
CA ALA A 172 -14.50 -87.16 23.81
C ALA A 172 -14.96 -87.38 25.26
N LYS A 173 -15.93 -86.59 25.76
CA LYS A 173 -16.55 -86.79 27.08
C LYS A 173 -17.27 -88.14 27.24
N GLN A 174 -17.68 -88.76 26.14
CA GLN A 174 -18.30 -90.10 26.12
C GLN A 174 -17.28 -91.23 25.88
N ASN A 175 -15.97 -90.91 25.78
CA ASN A 175 -14.91 -91.83 25.33
C ASN A 175 -15.15 -92.42 23.92
N MET A 176 -15.87 -91.70 23.06
CA MET A 176 -16.25 -92.11 21.69
C MET A 176 -15.54 -91.31 20.58
N GLY A 177 -14.57 -90.47 20.91
CA GLY A 177 -13.78 -89.68 19.95
C GLY A 177 -12.31 -89.59 20.35
N THR A 178 -11.41 -89.38 19.39
CA THR A 178 -9.97 -89.25 19.68
C THR A 178 -9.60 -87.81 20.06
N PRO A 179 -8.57 -87.59 20.89
CA PRO A 179 -8.06 -86.24 21.16
C PRO A 179 -7.64 -85.49 19.89
N LEU A 180 -7.06 -86.21 18.93
CA LEU A 180 -6.59 -85.69 17.64
C LEU A 180 -7.74 -85.14 16.77
N ASP A 181 -8.96 -85.66 16.90
CA ASP A 181 -10.11 -85.14 16.13
C ASP A 181 -10.67 -83.86 16.75
N LEU A 182 -10.58 -83.71 18.07
CA LEU A 182 -10.87 -82.44 18.75
C LEU A 182 -9.82 -81.37 18.39
N GLU A 183 -8.53 -81.71 18.48
CA GLU A 183 -7.41 -80.84 18.11
C GLU A 183 -7.55 -80.31 16.67
N LYS A 184 -7.83 -81.18 15.69
CA LYS A 184 -8.10 -80.79 14.30
C LYS A 184 -9.30 -79.83 14.16
N ALA A 185 -10.35 -80.02 14.97
CA ALA A 185 -11.51 -79.13 14.94
C ALA A 185 -11.21 -77.76 15.58
N GLU A 186 -10.40 -77.72 16.63
CA GLU A 186 -9.95 -76.48 17.27
C GLU A 186 -9.01 -75.69 16.34
N ILE A 187 -8.09 -76.36 15.63
CA ILE A 187 -7.30 -75.76 14.54
C ILE A 187 -8.22 -75.23 13.44
N GLY A 188 -9.18 -76.03 12.96
CA GLY A 188 -10.13 -75.60 11.92
C GLY A 188 -11.02 -74.41 12.33
N LEU A 189 -11.26 -74.22 13.64
CA LEU A 189 -11.92 -73.04 14.21
C LEU A 189 -10.96 -71.84 14.32
N ALA A 190 -9.68 -72.05 14.63
CA ALA A 190 -8.66 -71.01 14.58
C ALA A 190 -8.48 -70.47 13.15
N ASP A 191 -8.36 -71.35 12.15
CA ASP A 191 -8.30 -70.99 10.72
C ASP A 191 -9.54 -70.21 10.25
N ALA A 192 -10.71 -70.53 10.80
CA ALA A 192 -11.95 -69.82 10.50
C ALA A 192 -11.97 -68.40 11.11
N ARG A 193 -11.40 -68.22 12.31
CA ARG A 193 -11.22 -66.91 12.96
C ARG A 193 -10.18 -66.06 12.23
N GLU A 194 -9.08 -66.66 11.78
CA GLU A 194 -8.03 -65.98 10.99
C GLU A 194 -8.57 -65.52 9.63
N ALA A 195 -9.40 -66.34 8.98
CA ALA A 195 -10.12 -65.95 7.76
C ALA A 195 -11.10 -64.78 7.98
N LEU A 196 -11.85 -64.76 9.10
CA LEU A 196 -12.70 -63.61 9.44
C LEU A 196 -11.89 -62.34 9.66
N ALA A 197 -10.75 -62.42 10.36
CA ALA A 197 -9.86 -61.27 10.57
C ALA A 197 -9.37 -60.69 9.23
N LYS A 198 -8.92 -61.54 8.31
CA LYS A 198 -8.53 -61.15 6.94
C LYS A 198 -9.68 -60.50 6.16
N ALA A 199 -10.88 -61.09 6.19
CA ALA A 199 -12.07 -60.53 5.55
C ALA A 199 -12.49 -59.17 6.14
N THR A 200 -12.30 -59.00 7.46
CA THR A 200 -12.61 -57.74 8.17
C THR A 200 -11.63 -56.62 7.81
N MET A 201 -10.37 -56.95 7.56
CA MET A 201 -9.39 -55.98 7.03
C MET A 201 -9.73 -55.55 5.59
N GLY A 202 -10.07 -56.50 4.70
CA GLY A 202 -10.51 -56.17 3.35
C GLY A 202 -11.80 -55.34 3.31
N LEU A 203 -12.74 -55.59 4.24
CA LEU A 203 -13.91 -54.74 4.45
C LEU A 203 -13.51 -53.32 4.85
N ARG A 204 -12.63 -53.14 5.85
CA ARG A 204 -12.22 -51.80 6.29
C ARG A 204 -11.42 -51.05 5.23
N GLU A 205 -10.62 -51.74 4.42
CA GLU A 205 -9.94 -51.15 3.26
C GLU A 205 -10.95 -50.61 2.22
N ALA A 206 -11.98 -51.40 1.89
CA ALA A 206 -13.04 -50.98 0.97
C ALA A 206 -13.90 -49.81 1.54
N GLU A 207 -14.10 -49.73 2.85
CA GLU A 207 -14.73 -48.58 3.50
C GLU A 207 -13.88 -47.31 3.35
N ILE A 208 -12.58 -47.39 3.62
CA ILE A 208 -11.64 -46.25 3.46
C ILE A 208 -11.56 -45.83 1.98
N ALA A 209 -11.61 -46.79 1.04
CA ALA A 209 -11.72 -46.50 -0.38
C ALA A 209 -13.01 -45.75 -0.73
N LEU A 210 -14.16 -46.08 -0.11
CA LEU A 210 -15.43 -45.36 -0.32
C LEU A 210 -15.42 -43.97 0.34
N GLU A 211 -14.82 -43.82 1.53
CA GLU A 211 -14.60 -42.52 2.19
C GLU A 211 -13.84 -41.55 1.25
N ARG A 212 -12.82 -42.05 0.53
CA ARG A 212 -12.02 -41.28 -0.44
C ARG A 212 -12.80 -40.80 -1.68
N VAL A 213 -13.98 -41.35 -1.99
CA VAL A 213 -14.79 -40.92 -3.16
C VAL A 213 -15.47 -39.56 -2.95
N ARG A 214 -15.37 -38.96 -1.76
CA ARG A 214 -15.99 -37.67 -1.43
C ARG A 214 -14.98 -36.76 -0.73
N MET A 215 -14.23 -35.98 -1.52
CA MET A 215 -13.29 -35.00 -0.99
C MET A 215 -14.07 -33.85 -0.32
N LYS A 216 -13.70 -33.54 0.92
CA LYS A 216 -14.31 -32.51 1.74
C LYS A 216 -13.31 -31.44 2.16
N ALA A 217 -13.78 -30.24 2.47
CA ALA A 217 -12.92 -29.18 2.98
C ALA A 217 -12.36 -29.53 4.37
N PRO A 218 -11.04 -29.52 4.59
CA PRO A 218 -10.44 -29.84 5.90
C PRO A 218 -10.44 -28.65 6.86
N ILE A 219 -10.61 -27.44 6.32
CA ILE A 219 -10.67 -26.14 7.00
C ILE A 219 -11.81 -25.31 6.39
N ASP A 220 -12.23 -24.28 7.11
CA ASP A 220 -13.03 -23.19 6.55
C ASP A 220 -12.14 -22.26 5.71
N GLY A 221 -12.60 -21.80 4.55
CA GLY A 221 -11.74 -21.10 3.59
C GLY A 221 -12.42 -20.63 2.30
N ILE A 222 -11.61 -20.15 1.36
CA ILE A 222 -12.02 -19.81 -0.02
C ILE A 222 -11.31 -20.73 -1.01
N VAL A 223 -12.03 -21.21 -2.01
CA VAL A 223 -11.46 -21.98 -3.13
C VAL A 223 -10.63 -21.04 -4.02
N LEU A 224 -9.30 -21.19 -4.00
CA LEU A 224 -8.36 -20.37 -4.77
C LEU A 224 -8.19 -20.89 -6.19
N GLU A 225 -8.05 -22.22 -6.34
CA GLU A 225 -7.83 -22.89 -7.63
C GLU A 225 -8.63 -24.19 -7.67
N ARG A 226 -9.19 -24.50 -8.84
CA ARG A 226 -9.92 -25.74 -9.15
C ARG A 226 -9.29 -26.33 -10.41
N LEU A 227 -8.58 -27.45 -10.27
CA LEU A 227 -7.76 -28.02 -11.35
C LEU A 227 -8.42 -29.19 -12.08
N VAL A 228 -9.55 -29.71 -11.57
CA VAL A 228 -10.33 -30.79 -12.20
C VAL A 228 -11.74 -30.34 -12.54
N ASN A 229 -12.31 -30.97 -13.58
CA ASN A 229 -13.66 -30.73 -14.06
C ASN A 229 -14.55 -31.97 -13.85
N PRO A 230 -15.90 -31.82 -13.88
CA PRO A 230 -16.79 -32.96 -14.07
C PRO A 230 -16.42 -33.78 -15.32
N ASP A 231 -16.76 -35.07 -15.31
CA ASP A 231 -16.48 -36.05 -16.38
C ASP A 231 -14.98 -36.39 -16.63
N GLU A 232 -14.04 -35.65 -16.02
CA GLU A 232 -12.59 -35.86 -16.07
C GLU A 232 -12.15 -37.08 -15.24
N THR A 233 -11.07 -37.78 -15.64
CA THR A 233 -10.50 -38.89 -14.85
C THR A 233 -9.24 -38.43 -14.14
N THR A 234 -9.25 -38.46 -12.81
CA THR A 234 -8.07 -38.13 -11.99
C THR A 234 -7.22 -39.37 -11.70
N HIS A 235 -5.95 -39.17 -11.36
CA HIS A 235 -5.02 -40.21 -10.89
C HIS A 235 -4.47 -39.87 -9.50
N THR A 236 -4.06 -40.88 -8.72
CA THR A 236 -3.45 -40.70 -7.38
C THR A 236 -2.36 -39.63 -7.38
N ASP A 237 -2.34 -38.81 -6.32
CA ASP A 237 -1.44 -37.66 -6.10
C ASP A 237 -1.60 -36.47 -7.07
N GLN A 238 -2.51 -36.55 -8.06
CA GLN A 238 -2.92 -35.38 -8.84
C GLN A 238 -3.53 -34.32 -7.92
N THR A 239 -3.12 -33.06 -8.10
CA THR A 239 -3.74 -31.92 -7.40
C THR A 239 -5.12 -31.61 -8.00
N VAL A 240 -6.10 -31.48 -7.12
CA VAL A 240 -7.53 -31.35 -7.42
C VAL A 240 -8.01 -29.92 -7.20
N MET A 241 -7.64 -29.33 -6.07
CA MET A 241 -8.14 -28.04 -5.60
C MET A 241 -7.18 -27.40 -4.60
N LYS A 242 -7.24 -26.08 -4.44
CA LYS A 242 -6.45 -25.30 -3.49
C LYS A 242 -7.37 -24.39 -2.67
N ILE A 243 -7.26 -24.41 -1.35
CA ILE A 243 -8.10 -23.63 -0.43
C ILE A 243 -7.22 -22.77 0.46
N GLY A 244 -7.52 -21.46 0.53
CA GLY A 244 -6.89 -20.53 1.46
C GLY A 244 -7.77 -20.28 2.67
N ALA A 245 -7.19 -20.24 3.87
CA ALA A 245 -7.88 -19.79 5.07
C ALA A 245 -8.21 -18.28 4.98
N ILE A 246 -9.31 -17.85 5.60
CA ILE A 246 -9.74 -16.44 5.61
C ILE A 246 -9.19 -15.69 6.84
N ASP A 247 -9.10 -16.38 7.98
CA ASP A 247 -8.87 -15.81 9.31
C ASP A 247 -7.57 -15.00 9.48
N SER A 248 -6.56 -15.26 8.63
CA SER A 248 -5.29 -14.54 8.66
C SER A 248 -4.67 -14.45 7.27
N VAL A 249 -4.17 -13.26 6.96
CA VAL A 249 -3.59 -12.90 5.66
C VAL A 249 -2.34 -12.08 5.95
N LEU A 250 -1.23 -12.40 5.27
CA LEU A 250 0.04 -11.70 5.40
C LEU A 250 0.17 -10.64 4.31
N MET A 251 0.92 -9.57 4.61
CA MET A 251 1.45 -8.66 3.59
C MET A 251 2.97 -8.83 3.49
N ALA A 252 3.43 -9.39 2.37
CA ALA A 252 4.84 -9.46 2.02
C ALA A 252 5.26 -8.13 1.37
N ALA A 253 5.67 -7.16 2.18
CA ALA A 253 6.21 -5.88 1.72
C ALA A 253 7.71 -5.99 1.43
N LYS A 254 8.16 -5.44 0.29
CA LYS A 254 9.59 -5.31 -0.02
C LYS A 254 10.01 -3.86 0.16
N VAL A 255 10.66 -3.58 1.29
CA VAL A 255 11.40 -2.33 1.49
C VAL A 255 12.73 -2.46 0.75
N THR A 256 13.05 -1.47 -0.08
CA THR A 256 14.40 -1.27 -0.61
C THR A 256 15.07 -0.24 0.30
N GLU A 257 16.21 -0.59 0.88
CA GLU A 257 17.12 0.37 1.51
C GLU A 257 18.00 0.99 0.41
N GLU A 258 18.16 2.32 0.43
CA GLU A 258 19.07 3.10 -0.44
C GLU A 258 20.20 3.73 0.40
#